data_AF-A0A8H4VP16-F1
#
_entry.id   AF-A0A8H4VP16-F1
#
_cell.length_a   1.000
_cell.length_b   1.000
_cell.length_c   1.000
_cell.angle_alpha   90.00
_cell.angle_beta   90.00
_cell.angle_gamma   90.00
#
_symmetry.space_group_name_H-M   'P 1'
#
loop_
_entity.id
_entity.type
_entity.pdbx_description
1 polymer ?
#
loop_
_entity_poly.entity_id
_entity_poly.type
_entity_poly.pdbx_seq_one_letter_code
_entity_poly.pdbx_strand_id
1 'polypeptide(L)'
;MRFSVGLLQSILALIVATSALPLEGEAATTALDKRQGIPTANLVTCNFVLQPTAAVDPTNINELNFEFSNVIIDAFENSSTPTGIVVNFGTTFSANLDANNTFNVQDEFGSQRLSAATSIPIIESWVGTTLPGFTSNWIVNSASCQ
;
A
#
# COMPACT_ATOMS: atom_id res chain seq x y z
N MET A 1 81.80 18.86 -9.84
CA MET A 1 80.38 19.10 -9.50
C MET A 1 79.93 17.97 -8.58
N ARG A 2 79.45 18.31 -7.37
CA ARG A 2 79.23 17.37 -6.26
C ARG A 2 77.85 16.70 -6.37
N PHE A 3 77.80 15.42 -6.02
CA PHE A 3 76.59 14.60 -5.89
C PHE A 3 75.74 15.08 -4.70
N SER A 4 74.43 15.20 -4.89
CA SER A 4 73.45 15.46 -3.81
C SER A 4 72.84 14.14 -3.34
N VAL A 5 72.96 13.88 -2.04
CA VAL A 5 72.40 12.77 -1.27
C VAL A 5 71.41 13.34 -0.25
N GLY A 6 70.32 12.61 0.02
CA GLY A 6 69.47 12.77 1.22
C GLY A 6 68.06 13.25 0.87
N LEU A 7 67.04 12.38 0.77
CA LEU A 7 66.39 11.59 1.83
C LEU A 7 65.70 12.49 2.87
N LEU A 8 64.36 12.54 2.84
CA LEU A 8 63.43 12.68 3.98
C LEU A 8 62.00 12.56 3.43
N GLN A 9 61.38 11.39 3.45
CA GLN A 9 60.39 10.97 4.45
C GLN A 9 59.35 12.03 4.80
N SER A 10 58.10 11.82 4.37
CA SER A 10 56.90 11.97 5.21
C SER A 10 55.69 11.40 4.48
N ILE A 11 55.33 10.16 4.85
CA ILE A 11 54.05 9.53 4.55
C ILE A 11 53.07 10.06 5.60
N LEU A 12 52.01 10.73 5.17
CA LEU A 12 50.83 10.94 6.00
C LEU A 12 49.59 10.66 5.16
N ALA A 13 49.18 9.40 5.15
CA ALA A 13 47.91 8.99 4.57
C ALA A 13 46.79 9.35 5.57
N LEU A 14 46.00 10.37 5.24
CA LEU A 14 44.80 10.74 5.97
C LEU A 14 43.67 9.77 5.59
N ILE A 15 43.44 8.74 6.42
CA ILE A 15 42.27 7.86 6.28
C ILE A 15 41.07 8.62 6.84
N VAL A 16 40.23 9.16 5.95
CA VAL A 16 38.90 9.65 6.32
C VAL A 16 37.99 8.43 6.46
N ALA A 17 37.77 8.01 7.71
CA ALA A 17 36.74 7.01 8.01
C ALA A 17 35.36 7.64 7.75
N THR A 18 34.74 7.25 6.64
CA THR A 18 33.32 7.48 6.38
C THR A 18 32.54 6.56 7.31
N SER A 19 32.09 7.08 8.45
CA SER A 19 31.03 6.41 9.21
C SER A 19 29.73 6.57 8.44
N ALA A 20 29.48 5.62 7.52
CA ALA A 20 28.15 5.37 6.99
C ALA A 20 27.27 4.97 8.18
N LEU A 21 26.39 5.86 8.60
CA LEU A 21 25.26 5.49 9.42
C LEU A 21 24.43 4.50 8.60
N PRO A 22 24.14 3.28 9.08
CA PRO A 22 23.11 2.49 8.44
C PRO A 22 21.80 3.27 8.58
N LEU A 23 21.26 3.76 7.46
CA LEU A 23 19.85 4.10 7.37
C LEU A 23 19.11 2.76 7.51
N GLU A 24 18.76 2.41 8.74
CA GLU A 24 17.86 1.30 9.06
C GLU A 24 16.45 1.67 8.57
N GLY A 25 16.24 1.56 7.27
CA GLY A 25 14.94 1.71 6.60
C GLY A 25 14.06 0.47 6.74
N GLU A 26 14.13 -0.24 7.87
CA GLU A 26 13.45 -1.55 8.06
C GLU A 26 12.72 -1.66 9.41
N ALA A 27 12.59 -0.55 10.16
CA ALA A 27 11.88 -0.51 11.44
C ALA A 27 10.50 0.18 11.39
N ALA A 28 10.15 0.85 10.28
CA ALA A 28 8.93 1.65 10.21
C ALA A 28 7.65 0.80 10.10
N THR A 29 7.72 -0.37 9.47
CA THR A 29 6.57 -1.27 9.25
C THR A 29 6.14 -1.93 10.57
N THR A 30 7.09 -2.54 11.29
CA THR A 30 6.80 -3.26 12.56
C THR A 30 6.27 -2.38 13.70
N ALA A 31 6.51 -1.05 13.66
CA ALA A 31 6.07 -0.12 14.68
C ALA A 31 4.60 0.33 14.50
N LEU A 32 4.11 0.40 13.26
CA LEU A 32 2.68 0.65 12.94
C LEU A 32 1.83 -0.59 13.28
N ASP A 33 2.33 -1.77 12.94
CA ASP A 33 1.70 -3.06 13.22
C ASP A 33 1.38 -3.25 14.72
N LYS A 34 2.33 -2.86 15.60
CA LYS A 34 2.13 -2.91 17.07
C LYS A 34 1.12 -1.89 17.60
N ARG A 35 0.90 -0.77 16.91
CA ARG A 35 -0.03 0.29 17.36
C ARG A 35 -1.47 0.00 16.93
N GLN A 36 -1.67 -0.64 15.78
CA GLN A 36 -2.99 -0.95 15.24
C GLN A 36 -3.43 -2.40 15.54
N GLY A 37 -2.51 -3.25 15.99
CA GLY A 37 -2.80 -4.63 16.41
C GLY A 37 -3.04 -5.59 15.25
N ILE A 38 -2.71 -5.19 14.02
CA ILE A 38 -2.80 -6.02 12.82
C ILE A 38 -1.45 -6.73 12.63
N PRO A 39 -1.40 -8.08 12.66
CA PRO A 39 -0.19 -8.79 12.30
C PRO A 39 0.21 -8.47 10.85
N THR A 40 1.49 -8.21 10.59
CA THR A 40 2.00 -7.93 9.22
C THR A 40 1.64 -9.06 8.23
N ALA A 41 1.61 -10.31 8.71
CA ALA A 41 1.22 -11.48 7.92
C ALA A 41 -0.28 -11.52 7.53
N ASN A 42 -1.09 -10.59 8.06
CA ASN A 42 -2.50 -10.44 7.74
C ASN A 42 -2.75 -9.29 6.75
N LEU A 43 -1.72 -8.52 6.39
CA LEU A 43 -1.83 -7.47 5.37
C LEU A 43 -2.01 -8.10 3.99
N VAL A 44 -2.83 -7.45 3.18
CA VAL A 44 -3.05 -7.78 1.77
C VAL A 44 -2.99 -6.49 0.96
N THR A 45 -2.35 -6.55 -0.20
CA THR A 45 -2.42 -5.50 -1.21
C THR A 45 -3.27 -5.98 -2.37
N CYS A 46 -4.37 -5.29 -2.64
CA CYS A 46 -5.32 -5.64 -3.68
C CYS A 46 -5.39 -4.57 -4.76
N ASN A 47 -5.48 -5.00 -6.02
CA ASN A 47 -5.76 -4.13 -7.15
C ASN A 47 -7.16 -4.46 -7.68
N PHE A 48 -7.97 -3.42 -7.86
CA PHE A 48 -9.34 -3.48 -8.33
C PHE A 48 -9.50 -2.66 -9.60
N VAL A 49 -10.43 -3.09 -10.46
CA VAL A 49 -11.04 -2.23 -11.47
C VAL A 49 -12.49 -2.03 -11.04
N LEU A 50 -12.81 -0.81 -10.60
CA LEU A 50 -14.13 -0.44 -10.11
C LEU A 50 -14.85 0.42 -11.15
N GLN A 51 -16.14 0.15 -11.33
CA GLN A 51 -17.01 0.94 -12.20
C GLN A 51 -18.17 1.50 -11.38
N PRO A 52 -18.40 2.82 -11.38
CA PRO A 52 -19.52 3.39 -10.65
C PRO A 52 -20.82 3.11 -11.40
N THR A 53 -21.87 2.79 -10.64
CA THR A 53 -23.24 2.64 -11.14
C THR A 53 -23.92 3.97 -11.50
N ALA A 54 -23.36 5.09 -11.05
CA ALA A 54 -23.79 6.45 -11.38
C ALA A 54 -22.59 7.29 -11.86
N ALA A 55 -22.85 8.45 -12.44
CA ALA A 55 -21.78 9.37 -12.83
C ALA A 55 -21.04 9.88 -11.58
N VAL A 56 -19.70 9.83 -11.61
CA VAL A 56 -18.81 10.33 -10.57
C VAL A 56 -17.81 11.27 -11.23
N ASP A 57 -17.45 12.36 -10.57
CA ASP A 57 -16.43 13.30 -11.05
C ASP A 57 -15.02 12.75 -10.78
N PRO A 58 -14.25 12.35 -11.80
CA PRO A 58 -12.92 11.79 -11.62
C PRO A 58 -11.88 12.82 -11.13
N THR A 59 -12.24 14.11 -11.13
CA THR A 59 -11.34 15.20 -10.70
C THR A 59 -11.46 15.53 -9.21
N ASN A 60 -12.50 15.04 -8.53
CA ASN A 60 -12.68 15.24 -7.10
C ASN A 60 -11.87 14.23 -6.27
N ILE A 61 -10.56 14.45 -6.23
CA ILE A 61 -9.59 13.51 -5.64
C ILE A 61 -9.85 13.23 -4.15
N ASN A 62 -10.29 14.23 -3.39
CA ASN A 62 -10.54 14.08 -1.96
C ASN A 62 -11.74 13.17 -1.69
N GLU A 63 -12.80 13.34 -2.47
CA GLU A 63 -14.00 12.51 -2.37
C GLU A 63 -13.70 11.06 -2.80
N LEU A 64 -12.97 10.86 -3.90
CA LEU A 64 -12.60 9.53 -4.39
C LEU A 64 -11.62 8.80 -3.45
N ASN A 65 -10.66 9.50 -2.84
CA ASN A 65 -9.80 8.90 -1.81
C ASN A 65 -10.64 8.42 -0.62
N PHE A 66 -11.53 9.27 -0.11
CA PHE A 66 -12.41 8.91 0.99
C PHE A 66 -13.33 7.74 0.61
N GLU A 67 -13.90 7.77 -0.60
CA GLU A 67 -14.78 6.72 -1.09
C GLU A 67 -14.08 5.36 -1.15
N PHE A 68 -12.94 5.26 -1.85
CA PHE A 68 -12.28 3.98 -2.06
C PHE A 68 -11.71 3.37 -0.77
N SER A 69 -11.20 4.20 0.15
CA SER A 69 -10.73 3.70 1.45
C SER A 69 -11.86 3.12 2.30
N ASN A 70 -13.11 3.54 2.10
CA ASN A 70 -14.24 2.99 2.87
C ASN A 70 -14.95 1.85 2.13
N VAL A 71 -15.15 1.95 0.81
CA VAL A 71 -15.91 0.94 0.06
C VAL A 71 -15.30 -0.45 0.19
N ILE A 72 -13.97 -0.54 0.22
CA ILE A 72 -13.23 -1.80 0.33
C ILE A 72 -13.27 -2.32 1.76
N ILE A 73 -13.07 -1.46 2.75
CA ILE A 73 -13.08 -1.83 4.17
C ILE A 73 -14.47 -2.29 4.59
N ASP A 74 -15.52 -1.52 4.26
CA ASP A 74 -16.90 -1.86 4.57
C ASP A 74 -17.31 -3.16 3.88
N ALA A 75 -16.92 -3.37 2.63
CA ALA A 75 -17.18 -4.64 1.94
C ALA A 75 -16.46 -5.82 2.61
N PHE A 76 -15.22 -5.63 3.06
CA PHE A 76 -14.45 -6.65 3.76
C PHE A 76 -15.05 -7.02 5.11
N GLU A 77 -15.41 -6.01 5.91
CA GLU A 77 -16.07 -6.19 7.20
C GLU A 77 -17.41 -6.93 7.09
N ASN A 78 -18.17 -6.68 6.00
CA ASN A 78 -19.46 -7.31 5.79
C ASN A 78 -19.40 -8.69 5.11
N SER A 79 -18.31 -9.02 4.42
CA SER A 79 -18.16 -10.29 3.69
C SER A 79 -17.53 -11.40 4.52
N SER A 80 -17.03 -11.10 5.71
CA SER A 80 -16.32 -12.09 6.50
C SER A 80 -16.56 -11.95 8.00
N THR A 81 -16.72 -13.10 8.66
CA THR A 81 -16.84 -13.15 10.12
C THR A 81 -16.04 -14.34 10.67
N PRO A 82 -15.19 -14.15 11.69
CA PRO A 82 -14.86 -12.88 12.34
C PRO A 82 -13.68 -12.15 11.67
N THR A 83 -13.82 -10.85 11.41
CA THR A 83 -12.73 -9.97 10.93
C THR A 83 -11.91 -9.36 12.07
N GLY A 84 -12.55 -8.99 13.18
CA GLY A 84 -11.93 -8.16 14.21
C GLY A 84 -11.81 -6.72 13.73
N ILE A 85 -10.81 -5.98 14.21
CA ILE A 85 -10.51 -4.64 13.67
C ILE A 85 -9.92 -4.82 12.27
N VAL A 86 -10.46 -4.10 11.30
CA VAL A 86 -9.91 -3.95 9.95
C VAL A 86 -9.27 -2.56 9.85
N VAL A 87 -8.11 -2.48 9.21
CA VAL A 87 -7.37 -1.22 9.06
C VAL A 87 -6.95 -1.08 7.61
N ASN A 88 -7.26 0.09 7.05
CA ASN A 88 -6.70 0.56 5.80
C ASN A 88 -5.34 1.21 6.04
N PHE A 89 -4.31 0.77 5.30
CA PHE A 89 -2.95 1.27 5.36
C PHE A 89 -2.62 2.23 4.21
N GLY A 90 -3.41 2.18 3.13
CA GLY A 90 -3.36 3.19 2.10
C GLY A 90 -4.13 2.78 0.85
N THR A 91 -4.75 3.77 0.24
CA THR A 91 -5.45 3.64 -1.04
C THR A 91 -4.82 4.56 -2.07
N THR A 92 -4.64 4.06 -3.29
CA THR A 92 -4.31 4.88 -4.46
C THR A 92 -5.26 4.55 -5.59
N PHE A 93 -5.52 5.51 -6.47
CA PHE A 93 -6.37 5.27 -7.63
C PHE A 93 -5.94 6.07 -8.85
N SER A 94 -6.38 5.58 -10.02
CA SER A 94 -6.31 6.32 -11.28
C SER A 94 -7.59 6.11 -12.07
N ALA A 95 -8.09 7.17 -12.69
CA ALA A 95 -9.24 7.08 -13.57
C ALA A 95 -8.80 6.56 -14.95
N ASN A 96 -9.55 5.60 -15.48
CA ASN A 96 -9.48 5.15 -16.86
C ASN A 96 -10.77 5.59 -17.56
N LEU A 97 -10.72 6.79 -18.12
CA LEU A 97 -11.88 7.53 -18.67
C LEU A 97 -12.21 7.16 -20.12
N ASP A 98 -11.39 6.31 -20.73
CA ASP A 98 -11.28 6.21 -22.18
C ASP A 98 -12.38 5.34 -22.80
N ALA A 99 -13.05 4.49 -22.00
CA ALA A 99 -14.08 3.58 -22.54
C ALA A 99 -15.25 3.26 -21.60
N ASN A 100 -15.06 3.14 -20.29
CA ASN A 100 -16.09 2.55 -19.40
C ASN A 100 -16.29 3.28 -18.06
N ASN A 101 -15.74 4.50 -17.92
CA ASN A 101 -15.76 5.26 -16.66
C ASN A 101 -15.26 4.41 -15.47
N THR A 102 -14.13 3.75 -15.63
CA THR A 102 -13.58 2.82 -14.62
C THR A 102 -12.44 3.46 -13.84
N PHE A 103 -12.18 2.95 -12.64
CA PHE A 103 -11.08 3.36 -11.78
C PHE A 103 -10.22 2.15 -11.46
N ASN A 104 -8.91 2.26 -11.69
CA ASN A 104 -7.96 1.31 -11.13
C ASN A 104 -7.67 1.75 -9.70
N VAL A 105 -7.96 0.90 -8.73
CA VAL A 105 -7.78 1.19 -7.31
C VAL A 105 -6.80 0.17 -6.74
N GLN A 106 -5.75 0.62 -6.08
CA GLN A 106 -4.90 -0.22 -5.27
C GLN A 106 -5.14 0.11 -3.81
N ASP A 107 -5.35 -0.92 -3.00
CA ASP A 107 -5.62 -0.77 -1.58
C ASP A 107 -4.80 -1.75 -0.76
N GLU A 108 -4.17 -1.26 0.31
CA GLU A 108 -3.48 -2.08 1.29
C GLU A 108 -4.28 -2.04 2.59
N PHE A 109 -4.70 -3.21 3.06
CA PHE A 109 -5.45 -3.33 4.30
C PHE A 109 -5.18 -4.67 4.98
N GLY A 110 -5.60 -4.78 6.24
CA GLY A 110 -5.51 -6.04 6.97
C GLY A 110 -6.52 -6.11 8.10
N SER A 111 -6.65 -7.31 8.66
CA SER A 111 -7.56 -7.56 9.78
C SER A 111 -6.85 -8.25 10.94
N GLN A 112 -7.37 -8.05 12.15
CA GLN A 112 -6.81 -8.70 13.34
C GLN A 112 -7.00 -10.22 13.34
N ARG A 113 -8.04 -10.73 12.68
CA ARG A 113 -8.47 -12.12 12.86
C ARG A 113 -8.40 -12.98 11.60
N LEU A 114 -8.22 -12.39 10.42
CA LEU A 114 -8.06 -13.12 9.17
C LEU A 114 -6.64 -12.95 8.63
N SER A 115 -6.03 -14.07 8.27
CA SER A 115 -4.75 -14.09 7.56
C SER A 115 -4.91 -13.65 6.11
N ALA A 116 -3.83 -13.20 5.48
CA ALA A 116 -3.83 -12.86 4.06
C ALA A 116 -4.38 -14.01 3.19
N ALA A 117 -3.97 -15.25 3.46
CA ALA A 117 -4.44 -16.44 2.76
C ALA A 117 -5.95 -16.69 2.87
N THR A 118 -6.61 -16.14 3.89
CA THR A 118 -8.08 -16.20 4.03
C THR A 118 -8.74 -14.99 3.40
N SER A 119 -8.15 -13.80 3.56
CA SER A 119 -8.69 -12.54 3.02
C SER A 119 -8.70 -12.51 1.49
N ILE A 120 -7.62 -12.96 0.84
CA ILE A 120 -7.47 -12.96 -0.63
C ILE A 120 -8.67 -13.62 -1.34
N PRO A 121 -9.04 -14.88 -1.06
CA PRO A 121 -10.16 -15.51 -1.76
C PRO A 121 -11.52 -14.87 -1.46
N ILE A 122 -11.70 -14.23 -0.30
CA ILE A 122 -12.92 -13.46 -0.01
C ILE A 122 -13.02 -12.26 -0.96
N ILE A 123 -11.93 -11.50 -1.10
CA ILE A 123 -11.88 -10.29 -1.93
C ILE A 123 -11.99 -10.63 -3.41
N GLU A 124 -11.28 -11.66 -3.86
CA GLU A 124 -11.34 -12.13 -5.25
C GLU A 124 -12.73 -12.66 -5.63
N SER A 125 -13.53 -13.11 -4.65
CA SER A 125 -14.92 -13.52 -4.89
C SER A 125 -15.87 -12.35 -5.18
N TRP A 126 -15.46 -11.09 -4.96
CA TRP A 126 -16.29 -9.92 -5.23
C TRP A 126 -16.42 -9.59 -6.71
N VAL A 127 -15.63 -10.21 -7.59
CA VAL A 127 -15.71 -9.96 -9.04
C VAL A 127 -17.13 -10.22 -9.55
N GLY A 128 -17.69 -9.21 -10.24
CA GLY A 128 -19.07 -9.22 -10.74
C GLY A 128 -20.11 -8.78 -9.71
N THR A 129 -19.73 -8.52 -8.46
CA THR A 129 -20.63 -7.96 -7.43
C THR A 129 -20.65 -6.44 -7.48
N THR A 130 -21.64 -5.86 -6.81
CA THR A 130 -21.75 -4.41 -6.61
C THR A 130 -21.55 -4.10 -5.14
N LEU A 131 -20.51 -3.33 -4.83
CA LEU A 131 -20.21 -2.86 -3.48
C LEU A 131 -20.94 -1.53 -3.21
N PRO A 132 -21.58 -1.38 -2.05
CA PRO A 132 -22.21 -0.13 -1.67
C PRO A 132 -21.14 0.93 -1.34
N GLY A 133 -21.27 2.14 -1.90
CA GLY A 133 -20.40 3.29 -1.61
C GLY A 133 -21.20 4.54 -1.27
N PHE A 134 -20.51 5.62 -0.87
CA PHE A 134 -21.16 6.89 -0.51
C PHE A 134 -21.54 7.73 -1.74
N THR A 135 -20.68 7.73 -2.77
CA THR A 135 -20.86 8.55 -3.97
C THR A 135 -21.60 7.82 -5.07
N SER A 136 -21.35 6.52 -5.17
CA SER A 136 -21.99 5.58 -6.09
C SER A 136 -21.86 4.18 -5.50
N ASN A 137 -22.67 3.23 -5.97
CA ASN A 137 -22.30 1.83 -5.84
C ASN A 137 -21.23 1.49 -6.88
N TRP A 138 -20.41 0.48 -6.60
CA TRP A 138 -19.23 0.15 -7.39
C TRP A 138 -19.27 -1.30 -7.85
N ILE A 139 -19.35 -1.51 -9.16
CA ILE A 139 -19.22 -2.83 -9.77
C ILE A 139 -17.74 -3.21 -9.76
N VAL A 140 -17.43 -4.40 -9.23
CA VAL A 140 -16.07 -4.95 -9.22
C VAL A 140 -15.83 -5.69 -10.52
N ASN A 141 -15.17 -5.05 -11.48
CA ASN A 141 -14.87 -5.67 -12.78
C ASN A 141 -13.69 -6.66 -12.69
N SER A 142 -12.73 -6.38 -11.81
CA SER A 142 -11.66 -7.31 -11.45
C SER A 142 -11.13 -7.02 -10.05
N ALA A 143 -10.63 -8.06 -9.39
CA ALA A 143 -9.89 -7.97 -8.13
C ALA A 143 -8.70 -8.95 -8.21
N SER A 144 -7.54 -8.54 -7.74
CA SER A 144 -6.33 -9.38 -7.66
C SER A 144 -5.50 -8.94 -6.46
N CYS A 145 -5.19 -9.87 -5.57
CA CYS A 145 -4.54 -9.59 -4.29
C CYS A 145 -3.25 -10.39 -4.11
N GLN A 146 -2.36 -9.87 -3.28
CA GLN A 146 -1.10 -10.50 -2.86
C GLN A 146 -0.83 -10.26 -1.38
#